data_AF-A0A5C8TJG3-F1
#
_entry.id   AF-A0A5C8TJG3-F1
#
_cell.length_a   1.000
_cell.length_b   1.000
_cell.length_c   1.000
_cell.angle_alpha   90.00
_cell.angle_beta   90.00
_cell.angle_gamma   90.00
#
_symmetry.space_group_name_H-M   'P 1'
#
loop_
_entity.id
_entity.type
_entity.pdbx_description
1 polymer ?
#
loop_
_entity_poly.entity_id
_entity_poly.type
_entity_poly.pdbx_seq_one_letter_code
_entity_poly.pdbx_strand_id
1 'polypeptide(L)'
;MNNQITDEFDFIDGEDYVNDERMLGLKWDVDPALLEKLNLTNDKYGVMRSIIAELIVASETDQAIAYSRRRPFYTGRQRYHGRGFTYARIIKAVNILTKAGYVHNWIAPARSPKKGRKGTQSTIYAMPKLIDACQGYAVRPVQHECIWQRDEDGNWIHYFDTSNTNEMRDELRAINDVMRKIKIDVAMVGVRRTENHIIIPHKSSKTKELTEIAIPYTEPQLRRVFCRSSFELGGRLYGPWQNMPKYARGLLTINGEPTAEPDFSSLHPKIAYAFAGYFLDKDYDIYERRGSSERKSYKLALIICMNARNPDGAKHAIKKKLKCSLKEATSIYNEAIEHNHLIKEFIAADKGVEFQKIDSELALQVIKSCQKNDIPILPVHDSFIVITHPLARVGFR
;
A
#
# COMPACT_ATOMS: atom_id res chain seq x y z
N MET A 1 -0.06 -10.09 -28.43
CA MET A 1 0.71 -9.80 -27.20
C MET A 1 0.11 -8.55 -26.58
N ASN A 2 -0.75 -8.72 -25.58
CA ASN A 2 -1.60 -7.64 -25.07
C ASN A 2 -0.84 -6.75 -24.09
N ASN A 3 -0.82 -5.46 -24.43
CA ASN A 3 -0.39 -4.33 -23.61
C ASN A 3 -1.03 -4.37 -22.21
N GLN A 4 -0.27 -4.79 -21.21
CA GLN A 4 -0.51 -4.37 -19.83
C GLN A 4 0.49 -3.26 -19.52
N ILE A 5 0.02 -2.02 -19.61
CA ILE A 5 0.46 -1.03 -18.63
C ILE A 5 -0.06 -1.62 -17.31
N THR A 6 0.84 -2.27 -16.59
CA THR A 6 0.55 -2.88 -15.30
C THR A 6 -0.07 -1.81 -14.40
N ASP A 7 -1.01 -2.21 -13.55
CA ASP A 7 -1.54 -1.41 -12.43
C ASP A 7 -0.41 -1.06 -11.40
N GLU A 8 0.87 -1.08 -11.79
CA GLU A 8 2.05 -0.74 -10.99
C GLU A 8 2.23 0.77 -10.82
N PHE A 9 1.44 1.57 -11.54
CA PHE A 9 1.47 3.02 -11.44
C PHE A 9 0.24 3.46 -10.69
N ASP A 10 0.44 3.71 -9.40
CA ASP A 10 -0.50 4.36 -8.48
C ASP A 10 -0.88 5.75 -9.01
N PHE A 11 -1.76 5.78 -10.01
CA PHE A 11 -2.60 6.95 -10.31
C PHE A 11 -3.68 6.98 -9.23
N ILE A 12 -3.30 7.43 -8.02
CA ILE A 12 -4.24 7.67 -6.93
C ILE A 12 -4.99 8.96 -7.25
N ASP A 13 -5.92 8.85 -8.18
CA ASP A 13 -7.10 9.68 -8.25
C ASP A 13 -8.25 8.79 -8.75
N GLY A 14 -8.96 8.18 -7.79
CA GLY A 14 -10.30 7.64 -8.02
C GLY A 14 -10.42 6.15 -8.34
N GLU A 15 -9.67 5.27 -7.66
CA GLU A 15 -10.13 3.88 -7.52
C GLU A 15 -10.67 3.66 -6.12
N ASP A 16 -11.92 3.18 -6.06
CA ASP A 16 -12.61 2.91 -4.80
C ASP A 16 -11.80 1.97 -3.94
N TYR A 17 -11.54 2.41 -2.72
CA TYR A 17 -11.10 1.58 -1.61
C TYR A 17 -12.27 0.68 -1.21
N VAL A 18 -12.62 -0.27 -2.09
CA VAL A 18 -13.40 -1.41 -1.67
C VAL A 18 -12.47 -2.22 -0.79
N ASN A 19 -12.93 -2.44 0.43
CA ASN A 19 -12.40 -3.38 1.40
C ASN A 19 -12.44 -4.80 0.79
N ASP A 20 -11.59 -5.03 -0.22
CA ASP A 20 -11.39 -6.28 -0.93
C ASP A 20 -11.04 -7.35 0.11
N GLU A 21 -11.65 -8.53 0.00
CA GLU A 21 -11.51 -9.65 0.95
C GLU A 21 -10.13 -9.69 1.61
N ARG A 22 -10.11 -9.61 2.95
CA ARG A 22 -8.90 -9.67 3.73
C ARG A 22 -8.22 -11.01 3.47
N MET A 23 -7.21 -11.01 2.60
CA MET A 23 -6.49 -12.23 2.27
C MET A 23 -5.63 -12.63 3.46
N LEU A 24 -5.77 -13.89 3.89
CA LEU A 24 -5.00 -14.43 5.01
C LEU A 24 -3.51 -14.21 4.78
N GLY A 25 -2.86 -13.54 5.75
CA GLY A 25 -1.45 -13.14 5.61
C GLY A 25 -0.57 -13.45 6.82
N LEU A 26 -1.12 -14.00 7.90
CA LEU A 26 -0.47 -14.16 9.21
C LEU A 26 0.20 -12.87 9.72
N LYS A 27 -0.48 -11.73 9.53
CA LYS A 27 0.01 -10.38 9.90
C LYS A 27 -0.33 -9.97 11.32
N TRP A 28 -0.98 -10.86 12.05
CA TRP A 28 -1.48 -10.61 13.40
C TRP A 28 -1.16 -11.81 14.27
N ASP A 29 -1.06 -11.55 15.56
CA ASP A 29 -0.75 -12.56 16.54
C ASP A 29 -1.45 -12.27 17.85
N VAL A 30 -1.63 -13.30 18.68
CA VAL A 30 -2.27 -13.23 20.00
C VAL A 30 -1.42 -13.97 21.03
N ASP A 31 -1.72 -13.79 22.30
CA ASP A 31 -1.01 -14.52 23.37
C ASP A 31 -1.14 -16.05 23.17
N PRO A 32 -0.03 -16.82 23.22
CA PRO A 32 -0.06 -18.28 23.15
C PRO A 32 -1.01 -18.94 24.17
N ALA A 33 -1.21 -18.35 25.35
CA ALA A 33 -2.11 -18.87 26.38
C ALA A 33 -3.58 -18.96 25.90
N LEU A 34 -3.96 -18.19 24.87
CA LEU A 34 -5.29 -18.31 24.26
C LEU A 34 -5.50 -19.69 23.64
N LEU A 35 -4.48 -20.29 23.02
CA LEU A 35 -4.63 -21.61 22.40
C LEU A 35 -4.91 -22.70 23.45
N GLU A 36 -4.28 -22.60 24.61
CA GLU A 36 -4.54 -23.51 25.74
C GLU A 36 -5.98 -23.39 26.23
N LYS A 37 -6.47 -22.15 26.44
CA LYS A 37 -7.89 -21.88 26.78
C LYS A 37 -8.86 -22.47 25.76
N LEU A 38 -8.51 -22.42 24.48
CA LEU A 38 -9.33 -22.95 23.38
C LEU A 38 -9.19 -24.47 23.19
N ASN A 39 -8.36 -25.16 23.98
CA ASN A 39 -7.98 -26.57 23.82
C ASN A 39 -7.37 -26.88 22.44
N LEU A 40 -6.61 -25.93 21.90
CA LEU A 40 -5.90 -26.05 20.62
C LEU A 40 -4.42 -26.33 20.86
N THR A 41 -3.94 -27.47 20.37
CA THR A 41 -2.56 -27.93 20.54
C THR A 41 -1.81 -28.03 19.21
N ASN A 42 -0.49 -28.24 19.26
CA ASN A 42 0.37 -28.47 18.08
C ASN A 42 0.54 -27.28 17.11
N ASP A 43 0.52 -26.04 17.62
CA ASP A 43 0.76 -24.85 16.80
C ASP A 43 2.23 -24.40 16.72
N LYS A 44 3.13 -25.33 16.40
CA LYS A 44 4.60 -25.10 16.39
C LYS A 44 5.04 -23.86 15.58
N TYR A 45 4.27 -23.48 14.55
CA TYR A 45 4.60 -22.36 13.66
C TYR A 45 3.69 -21.14 13.88
N GLY A 46 2.86 -21.12 14.93
CA GLY A 46 1.95 -20.02 15.25
C GLY A 46 0.83 -19.78 14.23
N VAL A 47 0.51 -20.76 13.38
CA VAL A 47 -0.43 -20.59 12.27
C VAL A 47 -1.87 -20.49 12.79
N MET A 48 -2.26 -21.33 13.74
CA MET A 48 -3.60 -21.24 14.33
C MET A 48 -3.77 -19.94 15.11
N ARG A 49 -2.75 -19.57 15.90
CA ARG A 49 -2.71 -18.32 16.67
C ARG A 49 -2.87 -17.11 15.76
N SER A 50 -2.10 -17.03 14.68
CA SER A 50 -2.21 -15.94 13.71
C SER A 50 -3.54 -15.95 12.95
N ILE A 51 -4.10 -17.11 12.57
CA ILE A 51 -5.43 -17.16 11.94
C ILE A 51 -6.50 -16.63 12.91
N ILE A 52 -6.46 -17.02 14.19
CA ILE A 52 -7.38 -16.52 15.22
C ILE A 52 -7.22 -15.01 15.37
N ALA A 53 -5.98 -14.52 15.45
CA ALA A 53 -5.70 -13.09 15.55
C ALA A 53 -6.28 -12.30 14.36
N GLU A 54 -6.07 -12.78 13.13
CA GLU A 54 -6.65 -12.10 11.96
C GLU A 54 -8.19 -12.13 12.00
N LEU A 55 -8.80 -13.23 12.46
CA LEU A 55 -10.24 -13.38 12.57
C LEU A 55 -10.87 -12.45 13.61
N ILE A 56 -10.21 -12.26 14.76
CA ILE A 56 -10.60 -11.26 15.76
C ILE A 56 -10.63 -9.89 15.09
N VAL A 57 -9.53 -9.51 14.43
CA VAL A 57 -9.42 -8.21 13.78
C VAL A 57 -10.46 -8.07 12.65
N ALA A 58 -10.67 -9.08 11.82
CA ALA A 58 -11.67 -9.04 10.75
C ALA A 58 -13.11 -8.88 11.29
N SER A 59 -13.43 -9.52 12.42
CA SER A 59 -14.76 -9.46 13.02
C SER A 59 -15.18 -8.07 13.49
N GLU A 60 -14.24 -7.18 13.82
CA GLU A 60 -14.53 -5.79 14.19
C GLU A 60 -15.18 -4.96 13.08
N THR A 61 -15.07 -5.44 11.83
CA THR A 61 -15.54 -4.77 10.61
C THR A 61 -16.51 -5.64 9.83
N ASP A 62 -17.05 -6.68 10.48
CA ASP A 62 -17.90 -7.70 9.88
C ASP A 62 -17.29 -8.35 8.61
N GLN A 63 -15.97 -8.47 8.55
CA GLN A 63 -15.25 -9.04 7.41
C GLN A 63 -14.91 -10.51 7.56
N ALA A 64 -14.91 -11.21 6.42
CA ALA A 64 -14.40 -12.55 6.28
C ALA A 64 -12.94 -12.54 5.83
N ILE A 65 -12.24 -13.66 6.03
CA ILE A 65 -10.86 -13.83 5.56
C ILE A 65 -10.82 -14.86 4.44
N ALA A 66 -10.29 -14.47 3.29
CA ALA A 66 -10.11 -15.36 2.16
C ALA A 66 -8.76 -16.08 2.23
N TYR A 67 -8.70 -17.32 1.75
CA TYR A 67 -7.46 -18.08 1.62
C TYR A 67 -7.47 -18.99 0.39
N SER A 68 -6.29 -19.28 -0.16
CA SER A 68 -6.18 -20.06 -1.40
C SER A 68 -6.11 -21.55 -1.11
N ARG A 69 -6.80 -22.36 -1.91
CA ARG A 69 -6.61 -23.83 -1.96
C ARG A 69 -5.66 -24.29 -3.07
N ARG A 70 -4.97 -23.36 -3.75
CA ARG A 70 -3.98 -23.69 -4.79
C ARG A 70 -2.57 -23.70 -4.17
N ARG A 71 -1.86 -24.81 -4.30
CA ARG A 71 -0.46 -24.92 -3.81
C ARG A 71 0.47 -23.82 -4.36
N PRO A 72 0.44 -23.47 -5.68
CA PRO A 72 1.32 -22.44 -6.22
C PRO A 72 1.15 -21.05 -5.59
N PHE A 73 -0.03 -20.75 -5.02
CA PHE A 73 -0.25 -19.48 -4.34
C PHE A 73 0.71 -19.25 -3.17
N TYR A 74 1.18 -20.31 -2.51
CA TYR A 74 2.03 -20.23 -1.33
C TYR A 74 3.54 -20.24 -1.64
N THR A 75 3.92 -20.51 -2.88
CA THR A 75 5.32 -20.60 -3.29
C THR A 75 6.00 -19.24 -3.17
N GLY A 76 7.18 -19.18 -2.55
CA GLY A 76 7.99 -17.95 -2.43
C GLY A 76 7.45 -16.91 -1.43
N ARG A 77 6.38 -17.22 -0.69
CA ARG A 77 5.68 -16.26 0.18
C ARG A 77 6.03 -16.36 1.66
N GLN A 78 6.76 -17.40 2.07
CA GLN A 78 7.12 -17.65 3.47
C GLN A 78 8.01 -16.55 4.05
N ARG A 79 8.82 -15.88 3.22
CA ARG A 79 9.61 -14.72 3.65
C ARG A 79 8.69 -13.61 4.17
N TYR A 80 7.59 -13.34 3.47
CA TYR A 80 6.69 -12.21 3.75
C TYR A 80 5.63 -12.49 4.82
N HIS A 81 5.27 -13.76 4.97
CA HIS A 81 4.15 -14.20 5.82
C HIS A 81 4.58 -15.15 6.94
N GLY A 82 5.88 -15.38 7.08
CA GLY A 82 6.46 -16.29 8.07
C GLY A 82 6.53 -17.74 7.60
N ARG A 83 7.38 -18.53 8.28
CA ARG A 83 7.64 -19.95 7.96
C ARG A 83 6.37 -20.80 7.99
N GLY A 84 5.38 -20.43 8.79
CA GLY A 84 4.08 -21.12 8.89
C GLY A 84 3.23 -21.04 7.62
N PHE A 85 3.46 -20.04 6.75
CA PHE A 85 2.62 -19.74 5.60
C PHE A 85 2.84 -20.69 4.42
N THR A 86 2.33 -21.91 4.56
CA THR A 86 2.41 -22.97 3.56
C THR A 86 1.03 -23.57 3.36
N TYR A 87 0.76 -24.09 2.15
CA TYR A 87 -0.48 -24.77 1.84
C TYR A 87 -0.87 -25.80 2.91
N ALA A 88 0.02 -26.75 3.21
CA ALA A 88 -0.29 -27.85 4.13
C ALA A 88 -0.64 -27.35 5.55
N ARG A 89 0.10 -26.36 6.07
CA ARG A 89 -0.12 -25.83 7.42
C ARG A 89 -1.38 -24.98 7.51
N ILE A 90 -1.64 -24.14 6.51
CA ILE A 90 -2.84 -23.29 6.47
C ILE A 90 -4.09 -24.17 6.36
N ILE A 91 -4.12 -25.14 5.44
CA ILE A 91 -5.25 -26.07 5.31
C ILE A 91 -5.46 -26.88 6.60
N LYS A 92 -4.38 -27.39 7.21
CA LYS A 92 -4.46 -28.13 8.47
C LYS A 92 -5.04 -27.26 9.60
N ALA A 93 -4.54 -26.04 9.77
CA ALA A 93 -4.99 -25.12 10.81
C ALA A 93 -6.47 -24.75 10.62
N VAL A 94 -6.88 -24.36 9.41
CA VAL A 94 -8.30 -24.06 9.12
C VAL A 94 -9.20 -25.27 9.41
N ASN A 95 -8.78 -26.48 9.04
CA ASN A 95 -9.56 -27.69 9.31
C ASN A 95 -9.69 -27.97 10.82
N ILE A 96 -8.63 -27.76 11.60
CA ILE A 96 -8.68 -27.92 13.07
C ILE A 96 -9.67 -26.92 13.67
N LEU A 97 -9.54 -25.63 13.31
CA LEU A 97 -10.41 -24.56 13.82
C LEU A 97 -11.88 -24.77 13.43
N THR A 98 -12.12 -25.26 12.20
CA THR A 98 -13.47 -25.60 11.72
C THR A 98 -14.06 -26.76 12.52
N LYS A 99 -13.30 -27.85 12.72
CA LYS A 99 -13.74 -29.01 13.50
C LYS A 99 -14.02 -28.68 14.97
N ALA A 100 -13.27 -27.74 15.54
CA ALA A 100 -13.48 -27.26 16.91
C ALA A 100 -14.70 -26.32 17.06
N GLY A 101 -15.34 -25.94 15.95
CA GLY A 101 -16.51 -25.06 15.92
C GLY A 101 -16.18 -23.58 16.14
N TYR A 102 -14.91 -23.18 16.04
CA TYR A 102 -14.48 -21.78 16.18
C TYR A 102 -14.59 -20.99 14.89
N VAL A 103 -14.56 -21.68 13.75
CA VAL A 103 -14.52 -21.06 12.42
C VAL A 103 -15.58 -21.68 11.53
N HIS A 104 -16.36 -20.83 10.85
CA HIS A 104 -17.15 -21.25 9.71
C HIS A 104 -16.30 -21.16 8.44
N ASN A 105 -16.26 -22.23 7.65
CA ASN A 105 -15.51 -22.29 6.40
C ASN A 105 -16.46 -22.59 5.24
N TRP A 106 -16.48 -21.71 4.24
CA TRP A 106 -17.33 -21.85 3.07
C TRP A 106 -16.60 -21.40 1.79
N ILE A 107 -17.25 -21.62 0.64
CA ILE A 107 -16.77 -21.15 -0.66
C ILE A 107 -17.61 -19.95 -1.05
N ALA A 108 -17.00 -18.77 -1.07
CA ALA A 108 -17.65 -17.51 -1.46
C ALA A 108 -17.17 -17.06 -2.84
N PRO A 109 -18.00 -16.36 -3.64
CA PRO A 109 -17.52 -15.58 -4.77
C PRO A 109 -16.53 -14.52 -4.27
N ALA A 110 -15.41 -14.34 -4.96
CA ALA A 110 -14.45 -13.30 -4.60
C ALA A 110 -15.16 -11.92 -4.65
N ARG A 111 -15.29 -11.24 -3.50
CA ARG A 111 -16.06 -9.98 -3.36
C ARG A 111 -15.47 -8.76 -4.08
N SER A 112 -14.33 -8.88 -4.77
CA SER A 112 -13.74 -7.77 -5.53
C SER A 112 -13.97 -7.88 -7.04
N PRO A 113 -14.86 -7.06 -7.64
CA PRO A 113 -14.95 -6.90 -9.08
C PRO A 113 -13.87 -5.92 -9.57
N LYS A 114 -12.59 -6.30 -9.50
CA LYS A 114 -11.68 -5.94 -10.59
C LYS A 114 -12.25 -6.60 -11.84
N LYS A 115 -12.57 -5.80 -12.87
CA LYS A 115 -13.22 -6.28 -14.12
C LYS A 115 -12.66 -7.65 -14.52
N GLY A 116 -13.49 -8.70 -14.40
CA GLY A 116 -13.14 -10.04 -14.88
C GLY A 116 -12.62 -11.05 -13.84
N ARG A 117 -12.52 -10.74 -12.54
CA ARG A 117 -12.28 -11.78 -11.51
C ARG A 117 -13.54 -12.65 -11.34
N LYS A 118 -13.73 -13.61 -12.25
CA LYS A 118 -14.64 -14.74 -12.08
C LYS A 118 -13.90 -15.79 -11.25
N GLY A 119 -14.33 -16.03 -10.02
CA GLY A 119 -13.73 -17.06 -9.19
C GLY A 119 -14.41 -17.18 -7.82
N THR A 120 -14.48 -18.41 -7.33
CA THR A 120 -14.82 -18.69 -5.95
C THR A 120 -13.54 -18.88 -5.13
N GLN A 121 -13.57 -18.51 -3.87
CA GLN A 121 -12.45 -18.63 -2.96
C GLN A 121 -12.92 -19.18 -1.61
N SER A 122 -12.07 -20.00 -0.98
CA SER A 122 -12.34 -20.48 0.36
C SER A 122 -12.19 -19.33 1.33
N THR A 123 -13.20 -19.17 2.16
CA THR A 123 -13.37 -18.02 3.03
C THR A 123 -13.74 -18.51 4.42
N ILE A 124 -13.16 -17.89 5.43
CA ILE A 124 -13.43 -18.21 6.83
C ILE A 124 -13.99 -17.00 7.57
N TYR A 125 -14.86 -17.28 8.54
CA TYR A 125 -15.42 -16.29 9.44
C TYR A 125 -15.34 -16.80 10.88
N ALA A 126 -15.16 -15.88 11.83
CA ALA A 126 -15.16 -16.21 13.25
C ALA A 126 -16.59 -16.58 13.69
N MET A 127 -16.75 -17.73 14.33
CA MET A 127 -18.02 -18.05 14.99
C MET A 127 -18.15 -17.21 16.27
N PRO A 128 -19.37 -16.87 16.73
CA PRO A 128 -19.58 -16.17 18.01
C PRO A 128 -18.82 -16.82 19.17
N LYS A 129 -18.82 -18.17 19.24
CA LYS A 129 -18.03 -18.96 20.19
C LYS A 129 -16.55 -18.57 20.24
N LEU A 130 -15.93 -18.27 19.09
CA LEU A 130 -14.53 -17.83 19.04
C LEU A 130 -14.40 -16.41 19.59
N ILE A 131 -15.25 -15.49 19.14
CA ILE A 131 -15.22 -14.09 19.58
C ILE A 131 -15.40 -13.98 21.10
N ASP A 132 -16.39 -14.68 21.65
CA ASP A 132 -16.65 -14.72 23.09
C ASP A 132 -15.44 -15.28 23.86
N ALA A 133 -14.80 -16.35 23.34
CA ALA A 133 -13.65 -16.95 23.99
C ALA A 133 -12.38 -16.08 23.93
N CYS A 134 -12.28 -15.20 22.93
CA CYS A 134 -11.15 -14.30 22.70
C CYS A 134 -11.29 -12.94 23.42
N GLN A 135 -12.41 -12.66 24.10
CA GLN A 135 -12.58 -11.42 24.86
C GLN A 135 -11.44 -11.21 25.86
N GLY A 136 -10.87 -10.00 25.85
CA GLY A 136 -9.76 -9.61 26.73
C GLY A 136 -8.36 -10.01 26.23
N TYR A 137 -8.24 -10.69 25.09
CA TYR A 137 -6.94 -10.99 24.48
C TYR A 137 -6.58 -9.94 23.44
N ALA A 138 -5.54 -9.16 23.74
CA ALA A 138 -4.98 -8.21 22.78
C ALA A 138 -4.34 -8.94 21.59
N VAL A 139 -4.64 -8.45 20.39
CA VAL A 139 -3.94 -8.83 19.16
C VAL A 139 -2.77 -7.87 18.91
N ARG A 140 -1.73 -8.35 18.24
CA ARG A 140 -0.54 -7.54 17.92
C ARG A 140 -0.19 -7.68 16.44
N PRO A 141 0.21 -6.59 15.76
CA PRO A 141 0.67 -6.68 14.38
C PRO A 141 2.02 -7.41 14.32
N VAL A 142 2.19 -8.25 13.29
CA VAL A 142 3.43 -8.95 13.01
C VAL A 142 3.94 -8.58 11.62
N GLN A 143 5.16 -8.05 11.58
CA GLN A 143 5.90 -7.81 10.34
C GLN A 143 7.01 -8.86 10.22
N HIS A 144 6.77 -9.91 9.42
CA HIS A 144 7.77 -10.97 9.17
C HIS A 144 8.94 -10.47 8.31
N GLU A 145 8.66 -9.55 7.39
CA GLU A 145 9.65 -8.95 6.49
C GLU A 145 9.22 -7.53 6.12
N CYS A 146 10.21 -6.63 6.06
CA CYS A 146 10.00 -5.22 5.71
C CYS A 146 10.50 -4.88 4.30
N ILE A 147 11.31 -5.74 3.68
CA ILE A 147 11.76 -5.60 2.29
C ILE A 147 11.06 -6.64 1.41
N TRP A 148 10.30 -6.19 0.42
CA TRP A 148 9.48 -7.04 -0.45
C TRP A 148 9.92 -6.91 -1.91
N GLN A 149 9.82 -8.00 -2.66
CA GLN A 149 10.17 -8.02 -4.09
C GLN A 149 9.10 -8.71 -4.92
N ARG A 150 8.80 -8.13 -6.08
CA ARG A 150 7.94 -8.71 -7.12
C ARG A 150 8.71 -9.03 -8.39
N ASP A 151 8.25 -10.03 -9.13
CA ASP A 151 8.67 -10.27 -10.52
C ASP A 151 8.02 -9.30 -11.52
N GLU A 152 8.25 -9.51 -12.81
CA GLU A 152 7.70 -8.71 -13.91
C GLU A 152 6.18 -8.81 -14.05
N ASP A 153 5.60 -9.90 -13.56
CA ASP A 153 4.16 -10.17 -13.56
C ASP A 153 3.48 -9.64 -12.28
N GLY A 154 4.25 -9.03 -11.37
CA GLY A 154 3.77 -8.51 -10.09
C GLY A 154 3.57 -9.57 -9.00
N ASN A 155 4.05 -10.80 -9.19
CA ASN A 155 3.99 -11.85 -8.18
C ASN A 155 5.09 -11.66 -7.14
N TRP A 156 4.76 -11.93 -5.88
CA TRP A 156 5.75 -11.97 -4.80
C TRP A 156 6.74 -13.12 -5.01
N ILE A 157 8.03 -12.80 -4.97
CA ILE A 157 9.11 -13.79 -5.15
C ILE A 157 10.01 -13.86 -3.92
N HIS A 158 10.72 -14.97 -3.76
CA HIS A 158 11.79 -15.06 -2.78
C HIS A 158 13.03 -14.32 -3.29
N TYR A 159 13.78 -13.69 -2.38
CA TYR A 159 15.13 -13.18 -2.64
C TYR A 159 16.11 -13.66 -1.57
N PHE A 160 17.38 -13.68 -1.93
CA PHE A 160 18.47 -14.06 -1.03
C PHE A 160 18.95 -12.86 -0.23
N ASP A 161 19.32 -13.12 1.03
CA ASP A 161 19.92 -12.09 1.87
C ASP A 161 21.35 -11.79 1.36
N THR A 162 21.67 -10.51 1.23
CA THR A 162 22.96 -9.95 0.79
C THR A 162 23.32 -8.82 1.75
N SER A 163 24.54 -8.26 1.67
CA SER A 163 24.89 -7.08 2.48
C SER A 163 23.89 -5.95 2.27
N ASN A 164 23.59 -5.63 1.00
CA ASN A 164 22.63 -4.58 0.64
C ASN A 164 21.22 -4.84 1.19
N THR A 165 20.68 -6.07 1.07
CA THR A 165 19.32 -6.34 1.59
C THR A 165 19.27 -6.38 3.12
N ASN A 166 20.35 -6.74 3.78
CA ASN A 166 20.47 -6.65 5.24
C ASN A 166 20.55 -5.19 5.70
N GLU A 167 21.37 -4.36 5.06
CA GLU A 167 21.48 -2.93 5.35
C GLU A 167 20.14 -2.20 5.17
N MET A 168 19.46 -2.43 4.03
CA MET A 168 18.12 -1.87 3.80
C MET A 168 17.11 -2.34 4.86
N ARG A 169 17.22 -3.58 5.31
CA ARG A 169 16.33 -4.13 6.34
C ARG A 169 16.58 -3.49 7.70
N ASP A 170 17.83 -3.33 8.09
CA ASP A 170 18.21 -2.75 9.37
C ASP A 170 17.86 -1.26 9.41
N GLU A 171 18.10 -0.53 8.31
CA GLU A 171 17.64 0.85 8.14
C GLU A 171 16.12 0.97 8.32
N LEU A 172 15.34 0.13 7.63
CA LEU A 172 13.89 0.22 7.68
C LEU A 172 13.31 -0.26 9.03
N ARG A 173 13.97 -1.21 9.70
CA ARG A 173 13.62 -1.61 11.08
C ARG A 173 13.84 -0.45 12.04
N ALA A 174 14.99 0.22 11.99
CA ALA A 174 15.26 1.38 12.82
C ALA A 174 14.22 2.49 12.60
N ILE A 175 13.85 2.75 11.33
CA ILE A 175 12.77 3.69 11.00
C ILE A 175 11.46 3.25 11.64
N ASN A 176 11.09 1.98 11.48
CA ASN A 176 9.85 1.43 12.03
C ASN A 176 9.81 1.49 13.56
N ASP A 177 10.92 1.23 14.26
CA ASP A 177 10.97 1.27 15.72
C ASP A 177 10.63 2.66 16.29
N VAL A 178 10.98 3.73 15.55
CA VAL A 178 10.55 5.09 15.88
C VAL A 178 9.09 5.31 15.49
N MET A 179 8.69 4.91 14.28
CA MET A 179 7.33 5.13 13.77
C MET A 179 6.24 4.41 14.59
N ARG A 180 6.53 3.23 15.15
CA ARG A 180 5.60 2.48 16.00
C ARG A 180 5.10 3.27 17.20
N LYS A 181 5.85 4.30 17.64
CA LYS A 181 5.49 5.18 18.76
C LYS A 181 4.47 6.26 18.38
N ILE A 182 4.25 6.47 17.08
CA ILE A 182 3.31 7.47 16.57
C ILE A 182 1.89 6.98 16.79
N LYS A 183 1.06 7.79 17.44
CA LYS A 183 -0.39 7.56 17.54
C LYS A 183 -1.09 8.31 16.42
N ILE A 184 -1.88 7.60 15.62
CA ILE A 184 -2.63 8.17 14.50
C ILE A 184 -4.12 8.14 14.88
N ASP A 185 -4.84 9.24 14.67
CA ASP A 185 -6.32 9.26 14.70
C ASP A 185 -6.86 10.15 13.56
N VAL A 186 -8.17 10.15 13.33
CA VAL A 186 -8.86 10.98 12.33
C VAL A 186 -9.90 11.86 13.02
N ALA A 187 -9.69 13.18 12.96
CA ALA A 187 -10.57 14.18 13.55
C ALA A 187 -11.78 14.47 12.64
N MET A 188 -12.63 13.46 12.43
CA MET A 188 -13.80 13.53 11.56
C MET A 188 -15.04 12.96 12.26
N VAL A 189 -16.19 13.61 12.07
CA VAL A 189 -17.48 13.13 12.57
C VAL A 189 -17.87 11.83 11.88
N GLY A 190 -18.45 10.90 12.65
CA GLY A 190 -18.88 9.59 12.14
C GLY A 190 -17.78 8.54 12.06
N VAL A 191 -16.54 8.88 12.43
CA VAL A 191 -15.46 7.88 12.58
C VAL A 191 -15.73 7.00 13.79
N ARG A 192 -15.78 5.68 13.57
CA ARG A 192 -15.85 4.65 14.62
C ARG A 192 -14.44 4.18 14.96
N ARG A 193 -14.24 3.81 16.22
CA ARG A 193 -12.97 3.29 16.74
C ARG A 193 -13.24 1.94 17.38
N THR A 194 -12.48 0.94 16.95
CA THR A 194 -12.44 -0.39 17.58
C THR A 194 -11.08 -0.57 18.24
N GLU A 195 -10.81 -1.74 18.81
CA GLU A 195 -9.49 -2.02 19.40
C GLU A 195 -8.39 -1.98 18.33
N ASN A 196 -8.70 -2.41 17.10
CA ASN A 196 -7.71 -2.57 16.03
C ASN A 196 -7.97 -1.75 14.77
N HIS A 197 -9.01 -0.92 14.70
CA HIS A 197 -9.28 -0.08 13.52
C HIS A 197 -9.82 1.32 13.83
N ILE A 198 -9.45 2.24 12.94
CA ILE A 198 -10.21 3.45 12.65
C ILE A 198 -11.12 3.14 11.47
N ILE A 199 -12.43 3.24 11.66
CA ILE A 199 -13.44 2.97 10.65
C ILE A 199 -14.00 4.30 10.14
N ILE A 200 -13.72 4.59 8.89
CA ILE A 200 -13.98 5.87 8.23
C ILE A 200 -15.18 5.69 7.28
N PRO A 201 -16.28 6.46 7.45
CA PRO A 201 -17.35 6.46 6.47
C PRO A 201 -16.84 7.01 5.13
N HIS A 202 -17.17 6.31 4.05
CA HIS A 202 -16.67 6.62 2.72
C HIS A 202 -17.77 6.49 1.67
N LYS A 203 -17.85 7.43 0.75
CA LYS A 203 -18.75 7.32 -0.40
C LYS A 203 -17.96 6.85 -1.61
N SER A 204 -18.23 5.61 -2.03
CA SER A 204 -17.63 5.00 -3.22
C SER A 204 -17.79 5.90 -4.44
N SER A 205 -16.70 6.17 -5.16
CA SER A 205 -16.69 6.97 -6.37
C SER A 205 -17.33 6.24 -7.56
N LYS A 206 -17.29 4.91 -7.65
CA LYS A 206 -17.91 4.11 -8.74
C LYS A 206 -19.36 3.77 -8.47
N THR A 207 -19.70 3.28 -7.27
CA THR A 207 -21.07 2.83 -6.95
C THR A 207 -21.92 3.94 -6.37
N LYS A 208 -21.30 5.02 -5.85
CA LYS A 208 -21.96 6.12 -5.14
C LYS A 208 -22.63 5.71 -3.82
N GLU A 209 -22.47 4.46 -3.40
CA GLU A 209 -22.98 3.94 -2.13
C GLU A 209 -22.07 4.37 -0.97
N LEU A 210 -22.67 4.44 0.22
CA LEU A 210 -21.94 4.63 1.46
C LEU A 210 -21.33 3.28 1.87
N THR A 211 -20.04 3.29 2.12
CA THR A 211 -19.23 2.15 2.57
C THR A 211 -18.38 2.58 3.75
N GLU A 212 -17.62 1.64 4.32
CA GLU A 212 -16.67 1.91 5.39
C GLU A 212 -15.27 1.48 4.95
N ILE A 213 -14.29 2.33 5.26
CA ILE A 213 -12.87 2.02 5.12
C ILE A 213 -12.32 1.79 6.51
N ALA A 214 -11.80 0.59 6.74
CA ALA A 214 -11.17 0.23 8.00
C ALA A 214 -9.66 0.34 7.84
N ILE A 215 -9.04 1.21 8.63
CA ILE A 215 -7.59 1.34 8.67
C ILE A 215 -7.12 0.72 9.98
N PRO A 216 -6.18 -0.24 9.94
CA PRO A 216 -5.60 -0.80 11.14
C PRO A 216 -5.07 0.28 12.07
N TYR A 217 -5.64 0.35 13.28
CA TYR A 217 -5.26 1.21 14.39
C TYR A 217 -4.13 0.54 15.17
N THR A 218 -3.00 0.34 14.50
CA THR A 218 -1.83 -0.26 15.13
C THR A 218 -0.58 0.50 14.78
N GLU A 219 0.40 0.35 15.66
CA GLU A 219 1.77 0.84 15.54
C GLU A 219 2.18 1.06 14.07
N PRO A 220 2.32 2.31 13.62
CA PRO A 220 2.61 2.62 12.23
C PRO A 220 3.92 1.98 11.78
N GLN A 221 3.87 1.28 10.64
CA GLN A 221 5.02 0.63 10.06
C GLN A 221 5.04 0.73 8.55
N LEU A 222 6.26 0.78 8.01
CA LEU A 222 6.57 0.77 6.60
C LEU A 222 7.10 -0.60 6.16
N ARG A 223 6.81 -0.91 4.91
CA ARG A 223 7.55 -1.88 4.10
C ARG A 223 8.08 -1.19 2.84
N ARG A 224 9.22 -1.64 2.34
CA ARG A 224 9.79 -1.19 1.07
C ARG A 224 9.55 -2.26 0.00
N VAL A 225 9.01 -1.88 -1.16
CA VAL A 225 8.64 -2.84 -2.21
C VAL A 225 9.38 -2.55 -3.50
N PHE A 226 10.16 -3.53 -3.96
CA PHE A 226 10.87 -3.55 -5.22
C PHE A 226 10.11 -4.36 -6.28
N CYS A 227 10.34 -4.06 -7.55
CA CYS A 227 9.65 -4.71 -8.67
C CYS A 227 10.62 -5.33 -9.69
N ARG A 228 10.07 -6.15 -10.59
CA ARG A 228 10.79 -6.75 -11.73
C ARG A 228 12.08 -7.46 -11.34
N SER A 229 12.04 -8.17 -10.20
CA SER A 229 13.15 -8.96 -9.67
C SER A 229 14.44 -8.16 -9.45
N SER A 230 14.37 -6.83 -9.31
CA SER A 230 15.53 -5.95 -9.17
C SER A 230 15.41 -5.04 -7.96
N PHE A 231 16.51 -4.84 -7.23
CA PHE A 231 16.58 -3.85 -6.13
C PHE A 231 16.87 -2.43 -6.63
N GLU A 232 17.12 -2.25 -7.92
CA GLU A 232 17.31 -0.95 -8.57
C GLU A 232 16.01 -0.36 -9.12
N LEU A 233 14.90 -1.10 -9.05
CA LEU A 233 13.60 -0.71 -9.62
C LEU A 233 12.51 -0.70 -8.55
N GLY A 234 11.69 0.36 -8.55
CA GLY A 234 10.64 0.56 -7.55
C GLY A 234 11.25 1.03 -6.23
N GLY A 235 11.03 0.30 -5.13
CA GLY A 235 11.61 0.64 -3.83
C GLY A 235 10.79 1.60 -2.98
N ARG A 236 9.56 1.94 -3.41
CA ARG A 236 8.64 2.80 -2.64
C ARG A 236 8.30 2.22 -1.26
N LEU A 237 8.01 3.13 -0.34
CA LEU A 237 7.62 2.84 1.04
C LEU A 237 6.09 2.79 1.15
N TYR A 238 5.57 1.76 1.82
CA TYR A 238 4.13 1.52 1.97
C TYR A 238 3.76 1.35 3.44
N GLY A 239 2.77 2.12 3.90
CA GLY A 239 2.16 2.03 5.22
C GLY A 239 0.63 2.01 5.16
N PRO A 240 -0.08 1.54 6.21
CA PRO A 240 -1.54 1.40 6.20
C PRO A 240 -2.31 2.70 5.93
N TRP A 241 -1.81 3.84 6.42
CA TRP A 241 -2.45 5.16 6.26
C TRP A 241 -2.50 5.64 4.81
N GLN A 242 -1.67 5.10 3.91
CA GLN A 242 -1.68 5.48 2.49
C GLN A 242 -2.99 5.08 1.79
N ASN A 243 -3.72 4.10 2.34
CA ASN A 243 -5.03 3.68 1.84
C ASN A 243 -6.19 4.58 2.31
N MET A 244 -5.93 5.60 3.13
CA MET A 244 -6.95 6.56 3.52
C MET A 244 -7.32 7.45 2.32
N PRO A 245 -8.63 7.74 2.11
CA PRO A 245 -9.03 8.76 1.16
C PRO A 245 -8.40 10.11 1.49
N LYS A 246 -8.08 10.90 0.46
CA LYS A 246 -7.41 12.20 0.61
C LYS A 246 -8.08 13.13 1.63
N TYR A 247 -9.42 13.19 1.65
CA TYR A 247 -10.16 14.03 2.61
C TYR A 247 -9.97 13.57 4.06
N ALA A 248 -9.94 12.25 4.30
CA ALA A 248 -9.76 11.70 5.64
C ALA A 248 -8.31 11.83 6.09
N ARG A 249 -7.37 11.65 5.16
CA ARG A 249 -5.94 11.88 5.39
C ARG A 249 -5.63 13.33 5.76
N GLY A 250 -6.31 14.30 5.15
CA GLY A 250 -6.22 15.72 5.52
C GLY A 250 -6.79 16.06 6.90
N LEU A 251 -7.52 15.14 7.54
CA LEU A 251 -8.03 15.25 8.91
C LEU A 251 -7.30 14.31 9.89
N LEU A 252 -6.18 13.74 9.45
CA LEU A 252 -5.35 12.89 10.29
C LEU A 252 -4.70 13.73 11.39
N THR A 253 -4.63 13.16 12.59
CA THR A 253 -3.88 13.71 13.71
C THR A 253 -2.73 12.78 14.07
N ILE A 254 -1.60 13.37 14.42
CA ILE A 254 -0.44 12.64 14.94
C ILE A 254 -0.27 13.03 16.40
N ASN A 255 -0.36 12.06 17.30
CA ASN A 255 -0.28 12.26 18.75
C ASN A 255 -1.30 13.29 19.27
N GLY A 256 -2.47 13.37 18.62
CA GLY A 256 -3.52 14.35 18.93
C GLY A 256 -3.36 15.70 18.25
N GLU A 257 -2.25 15.97 17.57
CA GLU A 257 -1.97 17.24 16.89
C GLU A 257 -2.45 17.23 15.43
N PRO A 258 -3.00 18.34 14.91
CA PRO A 258 -3.41 18.46 13.52
C PRO A 258 -2.20 18.40 12.57
N THR A 259 -2.40 17.79 11.42
CA THR A 259 -1.33 17.53 10.44
C THR A 259 -1.46 18.36 9.16
N ALA A 260 -0.34 18.46 8.44
CA ALA A 260 -0.27 18.91 7.06
C ALA A 260 0.43 17.83 6.22
N GLU A 261 0.16 17.82 4.92
CA GLU A 261 0.77 16.90 3.94
C GLU A 261 1.52 17.71 2.87
N PRO A 262 2.71 18.28 3.19
CA PRO A 262 3.61 18.81 2.16
C PRO A 262 3.95 17.75 1.12
N ASP A 263 4.01 18.17 -0.14
CA ASP A 263 4.19 17.33 -1.33
C ASP A 263 5.30 17.88 -2.24
N PHE A 264 6.10 17.00 -2.83
CA PHE A 264 7.08 17.38 -3.84
C PHE A 264 6.41 17.55 -5.20
N SER A 265 6.18 18.81 -5.60
CA SER A 265 5.56 19.11 -6.89
C SER A 265 6.34 18.56 -8.07
N SER A 266 5.68 17.75 -8.90
CA SER A 266 6.21 17.26 -10.18
C SER A 266 7.54 16.51 -10.04
N LEU A 267 7.67 15.64 -9.03
CA LEU A 267 8.93 14.98 -8.70
C LEU A 267 9.53 14.18 -9.86
N HIS A 268 8.77 13.26 -10.46
CA HIS A 268 9.29 12.41 -11.54
C HIS A 268 9.74 13.19 -12.79
N PRO A 269 8.97 14.17 -13.30
CA PRO A 269 9.47 15.01 -14.38
C PRO A 269 10.73 15.78 -13.99
N LYS A 270 10.80 16.35 -12.78
CA LYS A 270 12.02 17.06 -12.31
C LYS A 270 13.24 16.14 -12.25
N ILE A 271 13.07 14.89 -11.81
CA ILE A 271 14.11 13.87 -11.85
C ILE A 271 14.58 13.66 -13.30
N ALA A 272 13.66 13.50 -14.25
CA ALA A 272 14.01 13.34 -15.67
C ALA A 272 14.81 14.53 -16.22
N TYR A 273 14.41 15.77 -15.93
CA TYR A 273 15.15 16.97 -16.33
C TYR A 273 16.55 17.00 -15.71
N ALA A 274 16.68 16.64 -14.42
CA ALA A 274 17.98 16.56 -13.76
C ALA A 274 18.90 15.52 -14.41
N PHE A 275 18.39 14.34 -14.80
CA PHE A 275 19.17 13.34 -15.55
C PHE A 275 19.62 13.83 -16.93
N ALA A 276 18.78 14.63 -17.59
CA ALA A 276 19.11 15.27 -18.86
C ALA A 276 20.11 16.45 -18.69
N GLY A 277 20.50 16.79 -17.46
CA GLY A 277 21.42 17.89 -17.15
C GLY A 277 20.76 19.27 -17.11
N TYR A 278 19.42 19.33 -17.04
CA TYR A 278 18.67 20.57 -17.00
C TYR A 278 18.08 20.83 -15.62
N PHE A 279 18.40 21.98 -15.04
CA PHE A 279 17.78 22.46 -13.80
C PHE A 279 16.67 23.43 -14.16
N LEU A 280 15.46 23.09 -13.76
CA LEU A 280 14.30 23.96 -13.98
C LEU A 280 14.28 25.09 -12.96
N ASP A 281 13.85 26.27 -13.40
CA ASP A 281 13.57 27.38 -12.49
C ASP A 281 12.54 26.97 -11.45
N LYS A 282 12.66 27.52 -10.24
CA LYS A 282 11.80 27.17 -9.10
C LYS A 282 10.31 27.32 -9.41
N ASP A 283 9.97 28.33 -10.21
CA ASP A 283 8.60 28.69 -10.55
C ASP A 283 8.13 28.08 -11.88
N TYR A 284 8.95 27.23 -12.51
CA TYR A 284 8.58 26.55 -13.75
C TYR A 284 7.52 25.46 -13.49
N ASP A 285 6.29 25.68 -13.96
CA ASP A 285 5.24 24.67 -13.93
C ASP A 285 5.33 23.75 -15.15
N ILE A 286 5.89 22.55 -14.94
CA ILE A 286 6.03 21.49 -15.96
C ILE A 286 4.68 21.07 -16.57
N TYR A 287 3.57 21.33 -15.88
CA TYR A 287 2.24 21.00 -16.37
C TYR A 287 1.53 22.19 -17.02
N GLU A 288 2.12 23.39 -16.98
CA GLU A 288 1.56 24.57 -17.62
C GLU A 288 1.84 24.56 -19.13
N ARG A 289 0.78 24.31 -19.88
CA ARG A 289 0.78 24.40 -21.33
C ARG A 289 0.56 25.85 -21.75
N ARG A 290 1.52 26.46 -22.45
CA ARG A 290 1.34 27.78 -23.06
C ARG A 290 0.10 27.79 -23.96
N GLY A 291 -0.86 28.66 -23.65
CA GLY A 291 -2.06 28.89 -24.49
C GLY A 291 -3.19 27.88 -24.33
N SER A 292 -3.24 27.09 -23.25
CA SER A 292 -4.33 26.15 -23.00
C SER A 292 -4.77 26.12 -21.54
N SER A 293 -6.07 25.99 -21.32
CA SER A 293 -6.68 25.83 -20.00
C SER A 293 -6.69 24.37 -19.51
N GLU A 294 -6.19 23.40 -20.30
CA GLU A 294 -6.32 21.96 -20.03
C GLU A 294 -5.18 21.34 -19.20
N ARG A 295 -4.67 22.06 -18.20
CA ARG A 295 -3.56 21.62 -17.32
C ARG A 295 -3.76 20.21 -16.73
N LYS A 296 -5.00 19.87 -16.33
CA LYS A 296 -5.32 18.55 -15.73
C LYS A 296 -5.13 17.40 -16.70
N SER A 297 -5.65 17.53 -17.93
CA SER A 297 -5.52 16.53 -18.98
C SER A 297 -4.06 16.34 -19.38
N TYR A 298 -3.33 17.45 -19.48
CA TYR A 298 -1.91 17.45 -19.80
C TYR A 298 -1.07 16.77 -18.70
N LYS A 299 -1.28 17.11 -17.42
CA LYS A 299 -0.62 16.45 -16.28
C LYS A 299 -0.82 14.93 -16.34
N LEU A 300 -2.06 14.49 -16.53
CA LEU A 300 -2.39 13.06 -16.62
C LEU A 300 -1.67 12.41 -17.82
N ALA A 301 -1.65 13.07 -18.98
CA ALA A 301 -0.95 12.56 -20.15
C ALA A 301 0.56 12.43 -19.94
N LEU A 302 1.23 13.46 -19.40
CA LEU A 302 2.67 13.43 -19.15
C LEU A 302 3.05 12.29 -18.19
N ILE A 303 2.28 12.09 -17.12
CA ILE A 303 2.50 10.98 -16.18
C ILE A 303 2.29 9.62 -16.88
N ILE A 304 1.28 9.49 -17.76
CA ILE A 304 1.09 8.27 -18.56
C ILE A 304 2.30 8.04 -19.48
N CYS A 305 2.76 9.09 -20.17
CA CYS A 305 3.86 8.99 -21.11
C CYS A 305 5.17 8.55 -20.43
N MET A 306 5.54 9.11 -19.27
CA MET A 306 6.75 8.71 -18.55
C MET A 306 6.73 7.24 -18.08
N ASN A 307 5.55 6.69 -17.80
CA ASN A 307 5.39 5.32 -17.30
C ASN A 307 5.14 4.30 -18.43
N ALA A 308 4.89 4.75 -19.65
CA ALA A 308 4.66 3.85 -20.77
C ALA A 308 5.97 3.19 -21.23
N ARG A 309 5.88 1.95 -21.71
CA ARG A 309 7.01 1.21 -22.30
C ARG A 309 7.32 1.61 -23.74
N ASN A 310 6.34 2.19 -24.43
CA ASN A 310 6.45 2.60 -25.82
C ASN A 310 5.34 3.62 -26.17
N PRO A 311 5.49 4.37 -27.28
CA PRO A 311 4.54 5.41 -27.67
C PRO A 311 3.10 4.92 -27.84
N ASP A 312 2.89 3.73 -28.40
CA ASP A 312 1.54 3.23 -28.67
C ASP A 312 0.84 2.82 -27.37
N GLY A 313 1.55 2.25 -26.41
CA GLY A 313 1.06 2.03 -25.06
C GLY A 313 0.59 3.32 -24.40
N ALA A 314 1.40 4.39 -24.50
CA ALA A 314 1.05 5.71 -23.96
C ALA A 314 -0.25 6.25 -24.57
N LYS A 315 -0.34 6.29 -25.91
CA LYS A 315 -1.52 6.79 -26.64
C LYS A 315 -2.78 6.01 -26.27
N HIS A 316 -2.71 4.68 -26.16
CA HIS A 316 -3.86 3.86 -25.77
C HIS A 316 -4.28 4.09 -24.31
N ALA A 317 -3.34 4.30 -23.39
CA ALA A 317 -3.65 4.66 -22.01
C ALA A 317 -4.27 6.05 -21.89
N ILE A 318 -3.74 7.05 -22.60
CA ILE A 318 -4.31 8.40 -22.68
C ILE A 318 -5.77 8.32 -23.16
N LYS A 319 -5.99 7.64 -24.31
CA LYS A 319 -7.33 7.40 -24.86
C LYS A 319 -8.28 6.82 -23.82
N LYS A 320 -7.85 5.79 -23.09
CA LYS A 320 -8.66 5.11 -22.07
C LYS A 320 -8.96 6.00 -20.87
N LYS A 321 -7.96 6.70 -20.32
CA LYS A 321 -8.09 7.49 -19.09
C LYS A 321 -8.82 8.82 -19.32
N LEU A 322 -8.57 9.48 -20.46
CA LEU A 322 -9.26 10.71 -20.85
C LEU A 322 -10.58 10.46 -21.59
N LYS A 323 -10.90 9.20 -21.93
CA LYS A 323 -12.11 8.82 -22.68
C LYS A 323 -12.27 9.58 -23.99
N CYS A 324 -11.18 9.77 -24.72
CA CYS A 324 -11.13 10.49 -26.00
C CYS A 324 -10.90 9.54 -27.19
N SER A 325 -10.86 10.08 -28.40
CA SER A 325 -10.48 9.34 -29.61
C SER A 325 -8.98 9.05 -29.65
N LEU A 326 -8.55 8.07 -30.46
CA LEU A 326 -7.13 7.79 -30.63
C LEU A 326 -6.38 8.96 -31.30
N LYS A 327 -7.07 9.72 -32.16
CA LYS A 327 -6.51 10.92 -32.81
C LYS A 327 -6.20 12.00 -31.79
N GLU A 328 -7.14 12.30 -30.89
CA GLU A 328 -6.93 13.25 -29.78
C GLU A 328 -5.83 12.77 -28.84
N ALA A 329 -5.85 11.50 -28.44
CA ALA A 329 -4.81 10.93 -27.58
C ALA A 329 -3.41 11.02 -28.22
N THR A 330 -3.31 10.83 -29.54
CA THR A 330 -2.06 10.97 -30.29
C THR A 330 -1.59 12.43 -30.34
N SER A 331 -2.52 13.37 -30.53
CA SER A 331 -2.19 14.80 -30.48
C SER A 331 -1.64 15.20 -29.11
N ILE A 332 -2.31 14.79 -28.03
CA ILE A 332 -1.87 15.06 -26.65
C ILE A 332 -0.50 14.42 -26.37
N TYR A 333 -0.28 13.19 -26.84
CA TYR A 333 1.01 12.51 -26.72
C TYR A 333 2.14 13.29 -27.40
N ASN A 334 1.96 13.65 -28.68
CA ASN A 334 2.98 14.38 -29.45
C ASN A 334 3.30 15.72 -28.80
N GLU A 335 2.29 16.41 -28.33
CA GLU A 335 2.46 17.68 -27.64
C GLU A 335 3.21 17.54 -26.31
N ALA A 336 2.94 16.47 -25.54
CA ALA A 336 3.71 16.18 -24.33
C ALA A 336 5.20 15.97 -24.64
N ILE A 337 5.53 15.33 -25.76
CA ILE A 337 6.91 15.15 -26.24
C ILE A 337 7.52 16.48 -26.70
N GLU A 338 6.81 17.28 -27.50
CA GLU A 338 7.30 18.56 -28.02
C GLU A 338 7.60 19.55 -26.89
N HIS A 339 6.68 19.67 -25.94
CA HIS A 339 6.85 20.55 -24.79
C HIS A 339 7.99 20.09 -23.86
N ASN A 340 8.17 18.78 -23.71
CA ASN A 340 9.23 18.19 -22.88
C ASN A 340 10.37 17.59 -23.73
N HIS A 341 10.71 18.24 -24.84
CA HIS A 341 11.68 17.72 -25.80
C HIS A 341 13.08 17.50 -25.20
N LEU A 342 13.42 18.22 -24.13
CA LEU A 342 14.66 18.08 -23.37
C LEU A 342 14.77 16.76 -22.59
N ILE A 343 13.66 16.08 -22.35
CA ILE A 343 13.61 14.79 -21.63
C ILE A 343 12.96 13.70 -22.47
N LYS A 344 12.86 13.89 -23.79
CA LYS A 344 12.13 13.00 -24.70
C LYS A 344 12.61 11.55 -24.64
N GLU A 345 13.90 11.33 -24.38
CA GLU A 345 14.52 10.01 -24.23
C GLU A 345 14.05 9.26 -22.97
N PHE A 346 13.51 9.97 -21.97
CA PHE A 346 12.93 9.38 -20.77
C PHE A 346 11.42 9.14 -20.91
N ILE A 347 10.79 9.68 -21.95
CA ILE A 347 9.35 9.54 -22.18
C ILE A 347 9.07 8.27 -22.99
N ALA A 348 8.06 7.51 -22.57
CA ALA A 348 7.66 6.24 -23.18
C ALA A 348 8.81 5.21 -23.25
N ALA A 349 9.72 5.27 -22.29
CA ALA A 349 10.94 4.47 -22.18
C ALA A 349 10.98 3.59 -20.91
N ASP A 350 9.83 3.40 -20.25
CA ASP A 350 9.69 2.61 -19.02
C ASP A 350 10.57 3.09 -17.83
N LYS A 351 10.97 4.37 -17.85
CA LYS A 351 11.84 4.98 -16.83
C LYS A 351 11.14 5.28 -15.50
N GLY A 352 9.82 5.22 -15.46
CA GLY A 352 9.03 5.47 -14.26
C GLY A 352 9.46 4.66 -13.05
N VAL A 353 9.77 3.37 -13.21
CA VAL A 353 10.21 2.49 -12.11
C VAL A 353 11.63 2.79 -11.62
N GLU A 354 12.50 3.34 -12.47
CA GLU A 354 13.82 3.85 -12.07
C GLU A 354 13.65 5.16 -11.29
N PHE A 355 12.77 6.06 -11.72
CA PHE A 355 12.49 7.29 -10.98
C PHE A 355 11.84 7.01 -9.62
N GLN A 356 11.03 5.96 -9.49
CA GLN A 356 10.50 5.50 -8.19
C GLN A 356 11.59 5.11 -7.20
N LYS A 357 12.72 4.57 -7.69
CA LYS A 357 13.88 4.21 -6.84
C LYS A 357 14.48 5.45 -6.21
N ILE A 358 14.66 6.49 -7.01
CA ILE A 358 15.22 7.77 -6.57
C ILE A 358 14.24 8.51 -5.64
N ASP A 359 12.96 8.57 -6.00
CA ASP A 359 11.86 9.04 -5.16
C ASP A 359 11.91 8.35 -3.77
N SER A 360 12.04 7.02 -3.75
CA SER A 360 12.12 6.27 -2.49
C SER A 360 13.35 6.60 -1.63
N GLU A 361 14.49 6.89 -2.26
CA GLU A 361 15.72 7.26 -1.57
C GLU A 361 15.63 8.66 -0.97
N LEU A 362 15.04 9.60 -1.71
CA LEU A 362 14.72 10.94 -1.20
C LEU A 362 13.75 10.84 -0.01
N ALA A 363 12.71 10.01 -0.11
CA ALA A 363 11.77 9.79 0.98
C ALA A 363 12.45 9.23 2.25
N LEU A 364 13.39 8.29 2.11
CA LEU A 364 14.19 7.79 3.23
C LEU A 364 15.03 8.90 3.89
N GLN A 365 15.63 9.78 3.09
CA GLN A 365 16.40 10.91 3.61
C GLN A 365 15.51 11.90 4.38
N VAL A 366 14.32 12.21 3.86
CA VAL A 366 13.34 13.07 4.55
C VAL A 366 12.91 12.45 5.88
N ILE A 367 12.59 11.15 5.89
CA ILE A 367 12.20 10.43 7.11
C ILE A 367 13.33 10.48 8.15
N LYS A 368 14.57 10.16 7.76
CA LYS A 368 15.72 10.21 8.66
C LYS A 368 15.96 11.61 9.22
N SER A 369 15.83 12.64 8.39
CA SER A 369 15.94 14.04 8.82
C SER A 369 14.87 14.39 9.86
N CYS A 370 13.61 13.99 9.62
CA CYS A 370 12.53 14.22 10.58
C CYS A 370 12.77 13.48 11.90
N GLN A 371 13.19 12.21 11.84
CA GLN A 371 13.50 11.41 13.03
C GLN A 371 14.66 12.02 13.84
N LYS A 372 15.69 12.53 13.18
CA LYS A 372 16.80 13.21 13.85
C LYS A 372 16.36 14.49 14.58
N ASN A 373 15.30 15.13 14.12
CA ASN A 373 14.73 16.35 14.71
C ASN A 373 13.49 16.08 15.58
N ASP A 374 13.23 14.82 15.95
CA ASP A 374 12.06 14.40 16.73
C ASP A 374 10.71 14.85 16.13
N ILE A 375 10.63 14.94 14.79
CA ILE A 375 9.40 15.27 14.06
C ILE A 375 8.71 13.96 13.64
N PRO A 376 7.51 13.65 14.17
CA PRO A 376 6.70 12.53 13.70
C PRO A 376 6.31 12.70 12.23
N ILE A 377 6.45 11.62 11.45
CA ILE A 377 6.26 11.65 10.00
C ILE A 377 5.59 10.37 9.50
N LEU A 378 4.66 10.51 8.55
CA LEU A 378 4.06 9.40 7.82
C LEU A 378 4.18 9.64 6.30
N PRO A 379 5.07 8.93 5.59
CA PRO A 379 5.25 9.14 4.14
C PRO A 379 4.08 8.58 3.33
N VAL A 380 3.76 9.26 2.23
CA VAL A 380 2.73 8.92 1.25
C VAL A 380 3.33 9.21 -0.14
N HIS A 381 4.05 8.24 -0.68
CA HIS A 381 4.85 8.42 -1.89
C HIS A 381 5.78 9.65 -1.78
N ASP A 382 5.56 10.66 -2.64
CA ASP A 382 6.28 11.93 -2.74
C ASP A 382 5.77 13.03 -1.78
N SER A 383 4.81 12.69 -0.92
CA SER A 383 4.28 13.58 0.13
C SER A 383 4.47 13.01 1.53
N PHE A 384 4.39 13.87 2.56
CA PHE A 384 4.68 13.49 3.94
C PHE A 384 3.70 14.13 4.90
N ILE A 385 2.99 13.31 5.68
CA ILE A 385 2.10 13.81 6.73
C ILE A 385 2.94 14.11 7.97
N VAL A 386 2.91 15.36 8.43
CA VAL A 386 3.64 15.86 9.59
C VAL A 386 2.75 16.78 10.43
N ILE A 387 3.10 17.01 11.69
CA ILE A 387 2.38 17.96 12.55
C ILE A 387 2.52 19.40 12.05
N THR A 388 1.45 20.20 12.11
CA THR A 388 1.41 21.60 11.64
C THR A 388 2.24 22.56 12.49
N HIS A 389 2.44 22.25 13.77
CA HIS A 389 3.31 23.01 14.68
C HIS A 389 4.47 22.14 15.19
N PRO A 390 5.55 21.96 14.42
CA PRO A 390 6.75 21.28 14.91
C PRO A 390 7.45 22.04 16.07
N LEU A 391 7.09 23.32 16.30
CA LEU A 391 7.90 24.28 17.06
C LEU A 391 7.59 24.41 18.57
N ALA A 392 6.76 23.55 19.18
CA ALA A 392 6.54 23.63 20.63
C ALA A 392 7.62 22.92 21.48
N ARG A 393 8.62 22.26 20.86
CA ARG A 393 9.65 21.49 21.60
C ARG A 393 11.11 21.77 21.24
N VAL A 394 11.37 22.76 20.37
CA VAL A 394 12.73 23.29 20.21
C VAL A 394 12.88 24.45 21.20
N GLY A 395 12.99 24.10 22.48
CA GLY A 395 13.53 25.03 23.46
C GLY A 395 14.98 25.29 23.07
N PHE A 396 15.31 26.54 22.76
CA PHE A 396 16.69 27.00 22.66
C PHE A 396 17.47 26.47 23.87
N ARG A 397 18.47 25.64 23.61
CA ARG A 397 19.64 25.43 24.47
C ARG A 397 20.87 25.43 23.61
#